data_AF-A0A350WVE0-F1
#
_entry.id   AF-A0A350WVE0-F1
#
_cell.length_a   1.000
_cell.length_b   1.000
_cell.length_c   1.000
_cell.angle_alpha   90.00
_cell.angle_beta   90.00
_cell.angle_gamma   90.00
#
_symmetry.space_group_name_H-M   'P 1'
#
loop_
_entity.id
_entity.type
_entity.pdbx_description
1 polymer ?
#
loop_
_entity_poly.entity_id
_entity_poly.type
_entity_poly.pdbx_seq_one_letter_code
_entity_poly.pdbx_strand_id
1 'polypeptide(L)' 'MDEPKDDFDDSEQEPLVLRFQCFIPENEYGIEEGYYIGNALVQLLRDNKDKPDVIQFIADMLEE' A
#
# COMPACT_ATOMS: atom_id res chain seq x y z
N MET A 1 -13.69 -0.46 41.48
CA MET A 1 -13.51 -1.15 40.20
C MET A 1 -14.11 -0.22 39.18
N ASP A 2 -13.27 0.51 38.45
CA ASP A 2 -13.69 1.27 37.28
C ASP A 2 -12.68 0.92 36.19
N GLU A 3 -13.08 -0.02 35.34
CA GLU A 3 -12.34 -0.38 34.13
C GLU A 3 -12.50 0.79 33.14
N PRO A 4 -11.40 1.35 32.61
CA PRO A 4 -11.51 2.29 31.50
C PRO A 4 -11.99 1.54 30.27
N LYS A 5 -13.13 1.98 29.71
CA LYS A 5 -13.59 1.55 28.38
C LYS A 5 -12.56 2.01 27.36
N ASP A 6 -11.97 1.04 26.71
CA ASP A 6 -11.14 1.22 25.51
C ASP A 6 -12.12 1.53 24.36
N ASP A 7 -12.56 2.78 24.28
CA ASP A 7 -13.27 3.33 23.11
C ASP A 7 -12.23 3.47 21.98
N PHE A 8 -11.87 2.35 21.37
CA PHE A 8 -11.26 2.36 20.04
C PHE A 8 -12.34 2.83 19.06
N ASP A 9 -12.33 4.13 18.78
CA ASP A 9 -13.10 4.75 17.71
C ASP A 9 -12.66 4.15 16.36
N ASP A 10 -13.43 3.17 15.88
CA ASP A 10 -13.23 2.45 14.61
C ASP A 10 -13.80 3.25 13.41
N SER A 11 -14.05 4.55 13.55
CA SER A 11 -14.98 5.25 12.67
C SER A 11 -14.38 6.23 11.68
N GLU A 12 -13.07 6.38 11.50
CA GLU A 12 -12.52 7.16 10.38
C GLU A 12 -11.16 6.63 9.88
N GLN A 13 -11.09 5.35 9.51
CA GLN A 13 -10.09 4.97 8.50
C GLN A 13 -10.54 5.59 7.18
N GLU A 14 -10.20 6.87 6.96
CA GLU A 14 -10.21 7.45 5.63
C GLU A 14 -9.50 6.43 4.73
N PRO A 15 -10.12 5.94 3.64
CA PRO A 15 -9.41 5.07 2.73
C PRO A 15 -8.15 5.85 2.37
N LEU A 16 -6.98 5.27 2.62
CA LEU A 16 -5.70 5.87 2.27
C LEU A 16 -5.72 6.05 0.75
N VAL A 17 -6.28 7.17 0.29
CA VAL A 17 -6.20 7.61 -1.09
C VAL A 17 -4.78 8.11 -1.18
N LEU A 18 -3.87 7.18 -1.44
CA LEU A 18 -2.47 7.44 -1.64
C LEU A 18 -2.40 8.41 -2.83
N ARG A 19 -2.31 9.72 -2.57
CA ARG A 19 -2.24 10.76 -3.62
C ARG A 19 -0.84 10.85 -4.23
N PHE A 20 0.01 9.87 -3.97
CA PHE A 20 1.32 9.75 -4.57
C PHE A 20 1.26 8.95 -5.87
N GLN A 21 2.10 9.36 -6.79
CA GLN A 21 2.42 8.62 -8.00
C GLN A 21 3.86 8.14 -7.85
N CYS A 22 4.08 6.84 -8.03
CA CYS A 22 5.40 6.24 -8.03
C CYS A 22 5.68 5.70 -9.43
N PHE A 23 6.88 5.93 -9.95
CA PHE A 23 7.32 5.32 -11.19
C PHE A 23 7.94 3.96 -10.87
N ILE A 24 7.34 2.89 -11.40
CA ILE A 24 7.89 1.56 -11.29
C ILE A 24 8.67 1.26 -12.58
N PRO A 25 10.00 1.08 -12.51
CA PRO A 25 10.81 0.68 -13.67
C PRO A 25 10.52 -0.78 -14.04
N GLU A 26 10.96 -1.20 -15.23
CA GLU A 26 10.96 -2.62 -15.61
C GLU A 26 11.61 -3.49 -14.51
N ASN A 27 10.92 -4.57 -14.14
CA ASN A 27 11.29 -5.43 -13.03
C ASN A 27 11.00 -6.90 -13.34
N GLU A 28 11.69 -7.77 -12.61
CA GLU A 28 11.61 -9.24 -12.77
C GLU A 28 10.31 -9.82 -12.15
N TYR A 29 9.55 -8.99 -11.43
CA TYR A 29 8.33 -9.38 -10.72
C TYR A 29 7.09 -9.41 -11.62
N GLY A 30 7.21 -8.92 -12.86
CA GLY A 30 6.13 -8.87 -13.83
C GLY A 30 5.19 -7.67 -13.63
N ILE A 31 5.64 -6.62 -12.93
CA ILE A 31 4.90 -5.36 -12.88
C ILE A 31 5.23 -4.58 -14.15
N GLU A 32 4.20 -4.14 -14.88
CA GLU A 32 4.40 -3.34 -16.08
C GLU A 32 5.12 -2.04 -15.74
N GLU A 33 6.11 -1.65 -16.55
CA GLU A 33 6.82 -0.39 -16.36
C GLU A 33 5.87 0.79 -16.56
N GLY A 34 5.88 1.75 -15.63
CA GLY A 34 5.07 2.95 -15.75
C GLY A 34 4.80 3.70 -14.44
N TYR A 35 4.01 4.77 -14.55
CA TYR A 35 3.57 5.56 -13.39
C TYR A 35 2.31 4.95 -12.78
N TYR A 36 2.40 4.55 -11.52
CA TYR A 36 1.29 4.05 -10.73
C TYR A 36 0.87 5.09 -9.72
N ILE A 37 -0.39 5.49 -9.79
CA ILE A 37 -1.04 6.30 -8.76
C ILE A 37 -1.49 5.41 -7.61
N GLY A 38 -1.72 5.99 -6.43
CA GLY A 38 -2.05 5.23 -5.23
C GLY A 38 -3.12 4.15 -5.36
N ASN A 39 -4.23 4.41 -6.08
CA ASN A 39 -5.25 3.38 -6.28
C ASN A 39 -4.71 2.18 -7.07
N ALA A 40 -3.87 2.43 -8.08
CA ALA A 40 -3.21 1.39 -8.86
C ALA A 40 -2.17 0.65 -8.01
N LEU A 41 -1.39 1.36 -7.18
CA LEU A 41 -0.46 0.74 -6.23
C LEU A 41 -1.19 -0.14 -5.20
N VAL A 42 -2.33 0.29 -4.67
CA VAL A 42 -3.13 -0.51 -3.73
C VAL A 42 -3.64 -1.78 -4.41
N GLN A 43 -4.13 -1.68 -5.66
CA GLN A 43 -4.50 -2.86 -6.43
C GLN A 43 -3.29 -3.78 -6.60
N LEU A 44 -2.15 -3.22 -6.98
CA LEU A 44 -0.93 -3.97 -7.23
C LEU A 44 -0.42 -4.69 -5.97
N LEU A 45 -0.49 -4.05 -4.80
CA LEU A 45 -0.20 -4.65 -3.50
C LEU A 45 -1.20 -5.76 -3.14
N ARG A 46 -2.49 -5.58 -3.45
CA ARG A 46 -3.53 -6.60 -3.20
C ARG A 46 -3.36 -7.82 -4.10
N ASP A 47 -3.09 -7.61 -5.39
CA ASP A 47 -2.87 -8.64 -6.38
C ASP A 47 -1.56 -9.41 -6.12
N ASN A 48 -0.56 -8.75 -5.52
CA ASN A 48 0.71 -9.37 -5.14
C ASN A 48 0.83 -9.67 -3.63
N LYS A 49 -0.30 -9.75 -2.90
CA LYS A 49 -0.30 -10.02 -1.45
C LYS A 49 0.42 -11.31 -1.05
N ASP A 50 0.41 -12.30 -1.95
CA ASP A 50 1.03 -13.62 -1.76
C ASP A 50 2.50 -13.64 -2.19
N LYS A 51 3.05 -12.49 -2.63
CA LYS A 51 4.44 -12.32 -3.06
C LYS A 51 5.12 -11.23 -2.21
N PRO A 52 5.73 -11.62 -1.07
CA PRO A 52 6.34 -10.65 -0.15
C PRO A 52 7.47 -9.85 -0.80
N ASP A 53 8.25 -10.44 -1.70
CA ASP A 53 9.35 -9.77 -2.41
C ASP A 53 8.86 -8.57 -3.25
N VAL A 54 7.69 -8.71 -3.86
CA VAL A 54 7.08 -7.66 -4.70
C VAL A 54 6.56 -6.52 -3.83
N ILE A 55 5.92 -6.87 -2.70
CA ILE A 55 5.44 -5.88 -1.74
C ILE A 55 6.62 -5.09 -1.17
N GLN A 56 7.71 -5.77 -0.82
CA GLN A 56 8.92 -5.13 -0.31
C GLN A 56 9.50 -4.16 -1.35
N PHE A 57 9.66 -4.60 -2.60
CA PHE A 57 10.15 -3.74 -3.69
C PHE A 57 9.32 -2.47 -3.86
N ILE A 58 7.99 -2.58 -3.84
CA ILE A 58 7.09 -1.41 -3.95
C ILE A 58 7.21 -0.53 -2.70
N ALA A 59 7.32 -1.11 -1.52
CA ALA A 59 7.46 -0.37 -0.27
C ALA A 59 8.77 0.44 -0.23
N ASP A 60 9.90 -0.18 -0.60
CA ASP A 60 11.19 0.51 -0.79
C ASP A 60 11.06 1.68 -1.77
N MET A 61 10.25 1.54 -2.83
CA MET A 61 10.01 2.61 -3.80
C MET A 61 9.08 3.72 -3.32
N LEU A 62 8.33 3.50 -2.24
CA LEU A 62 7.43 4.49 -1.64
C LEU A 62 8.05 5.20 -0.43
N GLU A 63 9.17 4.72 0.08
CA GLU A 63 9.87 5.30 1.23
C GLU A 63 10.70 6.55 0.85
N GLU A 64 11.12 6.68 -0.42
CA GLU A 64 11.89 7.83 -0.95
C GLU A 64 11.04 9.04 -1.41
#